data_AF-A0A956MGF5-F1
#
_entry.id   AF-A0A956MGF5-F1
#
_cell.length_a   1.000
_cell.length_b   1.000
_cell.length_c   1.000
_cell.angle_alpha   90.00
_cell.angle_beta   90.00
_cell.angle_gamma   90.00
#
_symmetry.space_group_name_H-M   'P 1'
#
loop_
_entity.id
_entity.type
_entity.pdbx_description
1 polymer ?
#
loop_
_entity_poly.entity_id
_entity_poly.type
_entity_poly.pdbx_seq_one_letter_code
_entity_poly.pdbx_strand_id
1 'polypeptide(L)'
;MNRVGAVGLEWVVGVLLVLALAAVGFGALSLVQRTLLDGVRVSESATVLADVSRIVGDEIRAGVAARDWSVHGGDSVALRAFRGTAVVCASNGADLSVSYRGDRAVDTAKDSVLVLDGDARWAVAAVTRVTRAPGACGAAGDQRWRLDRVIAHASVGRVFERGAYTLAASSLRYRRGLGGRQPLTYARLDSAGTGFRPAGTGGVGVELVLAGVRGSAGRQTRTLWPRSPRP
;
A
#
# COMPACT_ATOMS: atom_id res chain seq x y z
N MET A 1 72.60 -23.30 -34.35
CA MET A 1 71.16 -23.18 -34.66
C MET A 1 70.39 -23.52 -33.39
N ASN A 2 69.60 -22.59 -32.82
CA ASN A 2 68.62 -22.84 -31.73
C ASN A 2 67.81 -21.58 -31.35
N ARG A 3 68.20 -20.37 -31.81
CA ARG A 3 67.48 -19.13 -31.48
C ARG A 3 66.11 -18.99 -32.15
N VAL A 4 65.89 -19.58 -33.34
CA VAL A 4 64.61 -19.43 -34.08
C VAL A 4 63.45 -20.15 -33.39
N GLY A 5 63.71 -21.27 -32.71
CA GLY A 5 62.67 -22.01 -31.95
C GLY A 5 62.27 -21.32 -30.64
N ALA A 6 63.18 -20.55 -30.02
CA ALA A 6 62.91 -19.84 -28.78
C ALA A 6 61.93 -18.68 -28.95
N VAL A 7 62.03 -17.93 -30.07
CA VAL A 7 61.16 -16.78 -30.35
C VAL A 7 59.71 -17.22 -30.60
N GLY A 8 59.49 -18.35 -31.29
CA GLY A 8 58.14 -18.86 -31.55
C GLY A 8 57.41 -19.32 -30.29
N LEU A 9 58.11 -19.97 -29.36
CA LEU A 9 57.56 -20.41 -28.08
C LEU A 9 57.17 -19.21 -27.20
N GLU A 10 57.99 -18.16 -27.18
CA GLU A 10 57.73 -16.95 -26.41
C GLU A 10 56.44 -16.25 -26.85
N TRP A 11 56.21 -16.13 -28.17
CA TRP A 11 54.96 -15.58 -28.70
C TRP A 11 53.74 -16.42 -28.33
N VAL A 12 53.84 -17.75 -28.38
CA VAL A 12 52.73 -18.64 -27.99
C VAL A 12 52.42 -18.49 -26.50
N VAL A 13 53.43 -18.43 -25.64
CA VAL A 13 53.25 -18.21 -24.20
C VAL A 13 52.63 -16.84 -23.92
N GLY A 14 53.11 -15.79 -24.59
CA GLY A 14 52.56 -14.43 -24.46
C GLY A 14 51.08 -14.36 -24.85
N VAL A 15 50.70 -14.96 -25.98
CA VAL A 15 49.30 -15.01 -26.43
C VAL A 15 48.42 -15.80 -25.46
N LEU A 16 48.89 -16.98 -25.00
CA LEU A 16 48.14 -17.78 -24.02
C LEU A 16 47.96 -17.04 -22.70
N LEU A 17 48.97 -16.29 -22.23
CA LEU A 17 48.87 -15.49 -21.02
C LEU A 17 47.85 -14.36 -21.18
N VAL A 18 47.86 -13.64 -22.30
CA VAL A 18 46.89 -12.57 -22.58
C VAL A 18 45.47 -13.14 -22.65
N LEU A 19 45.27 -14.28 -23.31
CA LEU A 19 43.97 -14.94 -23.37
C LEU A 19 43.50 -15.43 -22.00
N ALA A 20 44.40 -15.98 -21.17
CA ALA A 20 44.08 -16.39 -19.81
C ALA A 20 43.68 -15.18 -18.95
N LEU A 21 44.41 -14.07 -19.03
CA LEU A 21 44.08 -12.83 -18.33
C LEU A 21 42.74 -12.24 -18.80
N ALA A 22 42.47 -12.26 -20.11
CA ALA A 22 41.19 -11.83 -20.67
C ALA A 22 40.03 -12.71 -20.20
N ALA A 23 40.22 -14.04 -20.17
CA ALA A 23 39.21 -14.99 -19.69
C ALA A 23 38.90 -14.79 -18.20
N VAL A 24 39.94 -14.58 -17.36
CA VAL A 24 39.77 -14.26 -15.94
C VAL A 24 39.05 -12.92 -15.76
N GLY A 25 39.45 -11.89 -16.53
CA GLY A 25 38.81 -10.58 -16.50
C GLY A 25 37.33 -10.64 -16.88
N PHE A 26 36.99 -11.37 -17.95
CA PHE A 26 35.60 -11.56 -18.38
C PHE A 26 34.80 -12.39 -17.38
N GLY A 27 35.42 -13.42 -16.79
CA GLY A 27 34.83 -14.22 -15.71
C GLY A 27 34.48 -13.35 -14.50
N ALA A 28 35.42 -12.54 -14.03
CA ALA A 28 35.21 -11.60 -12.92
C ALA A 28 34.12 -10.58 -13.23
N LEU A 29 34.12 -9.99 -14.43
CA LEU A 29 33.08 -9.03 -14.84
C LEU A 29 31.69 -9.68 -14.87
N SER A 30 31.59 -10.90 -15.40
CA SER A 30 30.32 -11.63 -15.46
C SER A 30 29.78 -11.98 -14.07
N LEU A 31 30.68 -12.28 -13.12
CA LEU A 31 30.32 -12.53 -11.73
C LEU A 31 29.81 -11.25 -11.06
N VAL A 32 30.53 -10.13 -11.23
CA VAL A 32 30.14 -8.82 -10.70
C VAL A 32 28.80 -8.36 -11.28
N GLN A 33 28.57 -8.53 -12.58
CA GLN A 33 27.28 -8.20 -13.20
C GLN A 33 26.14 -9.02 -12.60
N ARG A 34 26.35 -10.32 -12.37
CA ARG A 34 25.34 -11.17 -11.74
C ARG A 34 25.04 -10.74 -10.30
N THR A 35 26.06 -10.51 -9.49
CA THR A 35 25.87 -10.10 -8.09
C THR A 35 25.20 -8.72 -7.97
N LEU A 36 25.54 -7.78 -8.85
CA LEU A 36 24.88 -6.47 -8.90
C LEU A 36 23.41 -6.60 -9.29
N LEU A 37 23.09 -7.38 -10.33
CA LEU A 37 21.70 -7.60 -10.75
C LEU A 37 20.88 -8.30 -9.66
N ASP A 38 21.47 -9.25 -8.95
CA ASP A 38 20.81 -9.94 -7.84
C ASP A 38 20.60 -8.99 -6.65
N GLY A 39 21.59 -8.13 -6.34
CA GLY A 39 21.48 -7.11 -5.30
C GLY A 39 20.38 -6.07 -5.58
N VAL A 40 20.27 -5.58 -6.82
CA VAL A 40 19.20 -4.66 -7.24
C VAL A 40 17.83 -5.31 -7.03
N ARG A 41 17.67 -6.58 -7.43
CA ARG A 41 16.39 -7.29 -7.31
C ARG A 41 15.98 -7.53 -5.86
N VAL A 42 16.93 -7.85 -4.97
CA VAL A 42 16.67 -7.97 -3.53
C VAL A 42 16.24 -6.63 -2.94
N SER A 43 16.91 -5.53 -3.32
CA SER A 43 16.57 -4.17 -2.87
C SER A 43 15.17 -3.72 -3.32
N GLU A 44 14.84 -3.93 -4.60
CA GLU A 44 13.49 -3.65 -5.14
C GLU A 44 12.41 -4.43 -4.38
N SER A 45 12.69 -5.70 -4.08
CA SER A 45 11.75 -6.58 -3.37
C SER A 45 11.48 -6.11 -1.94
N ALA A 46 12.51 -5.71 -1.21
CA ALA A 46 12.39 -5.12 0.12
C ALA A 46 11.61 -3.80 0.08
N THR A 47 11.80 -3.00 -0.96
CA THR A 47 11.06 -1.74 -1.17
C THR A 47 9.58 -2.00 -1.39
N VAL A 48 9.21 -2.97 -2.23
CA VAL A 48 7.80 -3.36 -2.43
C VAL A 48 7.18 -3.83 -1.13
N LEU A 49 7.85 -4.68 -0.35
CA LEU A 49 7.33 -5.11 0.96
C LEU A 49 7.14 -3.94 1.92
N ALA A 50 8.11 -3.01 1.95
CA ALA A 50 8.02 -1.82 2.79
C ALA A 50 6.84 -0.93 2.38
N ASP A 51 6.62 -0.71 1.08
CA ASP A 51 5.51 0.09 0.57
C ASP A 51 4.15 -0.57 0.82
N VAL A 52 4.01 -1.87 0.56
CA VAL A 52 2.78 -2.61 0.87
C VAL A 52 2.47 -2.52 2.37
N SER A 53 3.49 -2.77 3.20
CA SER A 53 3.33 -2.75 4.66
C SER A 53 2.99 -1.36 5.19
N ARG A 54 3.57 -0.31 4.60
CA ARG A 54 3.29 1.08 4.96
C ARG A 54 1.87 1.46 4.54
N ILE A 55 1.53 1.29 3.27
CA ILE A 55 0.22 1.68 2.72
C ILE A 55 -0.91 0.92 3.42
N VAL A 56 -0.85 -0.41 3.43
CA VAL A 56 -1.90 -1.24 4.04
C VAL A 56 -1.89 -1.08 5.57
N GLY A 57 -0.71 -0.95 6.17
CA GLY A 57 -0.57 -0.77 7.62
C GLY A 57 -1.09 0.58 8.12
N ASP A 58 -0.90 1.67 7.38
CA ASP A 58 -1.46 2.98 7.71
C ASP A 58 -2.99 2.92 7.75
N GLU A 59 -3.59 2.28 6.76
CA GLU A 59 -5.04 2.19 6.64
C GLU A 59 -5.67 1.25 7.67
N ILE A 60 -5.08 0.06 7.89
CA ILE A 60 -5.54 -0.91 8.89
C ILE A 60 -5.40 -0.35 10.31
N ARG A 61 -4.35 0.44 10.58
CA ARG A 61 -4.12 1.06 11.90
C ARG A 61 -5.18 2.07 12.29
N ALA A 62 -5.89 2.67 11.33
CA ALA A 62 -6.95 3.62 11.60
C ALA A 62 -8.31 2.95 11.88
N GLY A 63 -8.47 1.66 11.56
CA GLY A 63 -9.73 0.94 11.64
C GLY A 63 -9.75 -0.22 12.63
N VAL A 64 -10.96 -0.70 12.94
CA VAL A 64 -11.20 -1.88 13.77
C VAL A 64 -11.39 -3.11 12.89
N ALA A 65 -10.71 -4.21 13.21
CA ALA A 65 -10.85 -5.49 12.49
C ALA A 65 -12.31 -5.98 12.47
N ALA A 66 -12.71 -6.64 11.39
CA ALA A 66 -14.07 -7.13 11.10
C ALA A 66 -15.16 -6.05 10.97
N ARG A 67 -14.91 -4.83 11.45
CA ARG A 67 -15.82 -3.68 11.33
C ARG A 67 -15.43 -2.74 10.19
N ASP A 68 -14.17 -2.30 10.19
CA ASP A 68 -13.63 -1.36 9.22
C ASP A 68 -12.82 -2.05 8.14
N TRP A 69 -12.32 -3.27 8.37
CA TRP A 69 -11.62 -4.03 7.34
C TRP A 69 -11.72 -5.54 7.56
N SER A 70 -11.56 -6.29 6.46
CA SER A 70 -11.60 -7.75 6.41
C SER A 70 -10.75 -8.29 5.26
N VAL A 71 -10.14 -9.45 5.48
CA VAL A 71 -9.40 -10.18 4.44
C VAL A 71 -10.39 -11.03 3.63
N HIS A 72 -10.29 -10.98 2.31
CA HIS A 72 -11.12 -11.76 1.38
C HIS A 72 -10.25 -12.53 0.41
N GLY A 73 -10.59 -13.79 0.14
CA GLY A 73 -9.94 -14.62 -0.89
C GLY A 73 -8.45 -14.89 -0.70
N GLY A 74 -7.84 -14.45 0.41
CA GLY A 74 -6.40 -14.54 0.66
C GLY A 74 -5.56 -13.58 -0.18
N ASP A 75 -6.14 -12.82 -1.11
CA ASP A 75 -5.43 -11.90 -2.01
C ASP A 75 -5.89 -10.46 -1.88
N SER A 76 -6.96 -10.21 -1.11
CA SER A 76 -7.55 -8.90 -0.96
C SER A 76 -7.87 -8.52 0.48
N VAL A 77 -7.78 -7.23 0.76
CA VAL A 77 -8.26 -6.61 2.00
C VAL A 77 -9.31 -5.60 1.60
N ALA A 78 -10.55 -5.84 1.99
CA ALA A 78 -11.60 -4.83 1.93
C ALA A 78 -11.47 -3.93 3.16
N LEU A 79 -11.59 -2.62 2.97
CA LEU A 79 -11.49 -1.67 4.07
C LEU A 79 -12.29 -0.38 3.89
N ARG A 80 -12.52 0.26 5.02
CA ARG A 80 -13.04 1.62 5.21
C ARG A 80 -11.87 2.49 5.66
N ALA A 81 -11.29 3.16 4.69
CA ALA A 81 -10.08 3.95 4.84
C ALA A 81 -10.42 5.31 5.46
N PHE A 82 -9.82 5.68 6.59
CA PHE A 82 -10.10 6.95 7.23
C PHE A 82 -9.54 8.13 6.41
N ARG A 83 -10.35 9.18 6.20
CA ARG A 83 -9.98 10.35 5.36
C ARG A 83 -9.99 11.67 6.11
N GLY A 84 -10.76 11.76 7.18
CA GLY A 84 -10.79 12.97 7.98
C GLY A 84 -11.88 13.00 9.02
N THR A 85 -11.89 14.10 9.77
CA THR A 85 -12.91 14.41 10.77
C THR A 85 -13.62 15.69 10.44
N ALA A 86 -14.89 15.74 10.79
CA ALA A 86 -15.74 16.91 10.73
C ALA A 86 -16.27 17.21 12.13
N VAL A 87 -16.18 18.47 12.55
CA VAL A 87 -16.91 18.97 13.72
C VAL A 87 -18.22 19.56 13.23
N VAL A 88 -19.33 19.12 13.78
CA VAL A 88 -20.66 19.62 13.43
C VAL A 88 -20.96 20.85 14.28
N CYS A 89 -21.25 21.97 13.62
CA CYS A 89 -21.49 23.26 14.27
C CYS A 89 -22.97 23.60 14.31
N ALA A 90 -23.72 23.13 13.31
CA ALA A 90 -25.17 23.23 13.26
C ALA A 90 -25.74 22.03 12.51
N SER A 91 -26.94 21.61 12.89
CA SER A 91 -27.72 20.58 12.19
C SER A 91 -29.15 21.08 11.96
N ASN A 92 -29.68 20.82 10.77
CA ASN A 92 -31.07 21.06 10.42
C ASN A 92 -31.59 19.85 9.62
N GLY A 93 -32.25 18.93 10.31
CA GLY A 93 -32.66 17.65 9.74
C GLY A 93 -31.45 16.85 9.27
N ALA A 94 -31.37 16.57 7.96
CA ALA A 94 -30.26 15.83 7.35
C ALA A 94 -29.11 16.72 6.86
N ASP A 95 -29.27 18.05 6.92
CA ASP A 95 -28.25 19.00 6.51
C ASP A 95 -27.40 19.39 7.73
N LEU A 96 -26.07 19.25 7.61
CA LEU A 96 -25.08 19.56 8.64
C LEU A 96 -24.15 20.67 8.15
N SER A 97 -23.95 21.70 8.97
CA SER A 97 -22.83 22.63 8.82
C SER A 97 -21.65 22.08 9.59
N VAL A 98 -20.54 21.85 8.90
CA VAL A 98 -19.36 21.21 9.46
C VAL A 98 -18.07 21.95 9.15
N SER A 99 -17.13 21.90 10.08
CA SER A 99 -15.73 22.22 9.81
C SER A 99 -14.99 20.91 9.55
N TYR A 100 -14.62 20.67 8.29
CA TYR A 100 -13.99 19.43 7.88
C TYR A 100 -12.48 19.57 7.70
N ARG A 101 -11.75 18.63 8.29
CA ARG A 101 -10.30 18.49 8.14
C ARG A 101 -9.98 17.07 7.69
N GLY A 102 -9.43 16.95 6.49
CA GLY A 102 -9.01 15.68 5.90
C GLY A 102 -7.92 15.86 4.85
N ASP A 103 -7.43 14.73 4.35
CA ASP A 103 -6.38 14.65 3.33
C ASP A 103 -6.86 15.11 1.94
N ARG A 104 -8.16 15.00 1.68
CA ARG A 104 -8.83 15.45 0.46
C ARG A 104 -10.27 15.88 0.73
N ALA A 105 -10.89 16.51 -0.27
CA ALA A 105 -12.32 16.76 -0.28
C ALA A 105 -13.13 15.46 -0.21
N VAL A 106 -14.28 15.53 0.46
CA VAL A 106 -15.25 14.42 0.55
C VAL A 106 -15.85 14.15 -0.82
N ASP A 107 -15.88 12.88 -1.20
CA ASP A 107 -16.44 12.37 -2.45
C ASP A 107 -17.69 11.56 -2.15
N THR A 108 -18.85 12.13 -2.46
CA THR A 108 -20.17 11.55 -2.15
C THR A 108 -20.45 10.22 -2.83
N ALA A 109 -19.70 9.86 -3.89
CA ALA A 109 -19.89 8.60 -4.59
C ALA A 109 -19.26 7.39 -3.86
N LYS A 110 -18.29 7.64 -2.98
CA LYS A 110 -17.48 6.57 -2.36
C LYS A 110 -17.26 6.73 -0.86
N ASP A 111 -17.44 7.93 -0.33
CA ASP A 111 -17.22 8.22 1.08
C ASP A 111 -18.49 8.00 1.89
N SER A 112 -18.31 7.42 3.06
CA SER A 112 -19.32 7.26 4.10
C SER A 112 -18.88 8.00 5.35
N VAL A 113 -19.82 8.43 6.17
CA VAL A 113 -19.53 9.11 7.43
C VAL A 113 -20.06 8.29 8.61
N LEU A 114 -19.24 8.15 9.64
CA LEU A 114 -19.71 7.79 10.98
C LEU A 114 -19.96 9.08 11.74
N VAL A 115 -21.19 9.28 12.19
CA VAL A 115 -21.60 10.47 12.95
C VAL A 115 -21.88 10.06 14.38
N LEU A 116 -21.35 10.83 15.33
CA LEU A 116 -21.67 10.72 16.75
C LEU A 116 -22.96 11.51 17.02
N ASP A 117 -24.00 10.82 17.46
CA ASP A 117 -25.28 11.44 17.84
C ASP A 117 -25.29 11.98 19.27
N GLY A 118 -26.41 12.57 19.68
CA GLY A 118 -26.59 13.13 21.02
C GLY A 118 -26.59 12.10 22.16
N ASP A 119 -26.84 10.83 21.85
CA ASP A 119 -26.81 9.72 22.80
C ASP A 119 -25.42 9.07 22.89
N ALA A 120 -24.39 9.72 22.31
CA ALA A 120 -23.03 9.23 22.20
C ALA A 120 -22.90 7.89 21.43
N ARG A 121 -23.80 7.63 20.47
CA ARG A 121 -23.76 6.45 19.61
C ARG A 121 -23.24 6.82 18.23
N TRP A 122 -22.54 5.87 17.60
CA TRP A 122 -22.04 6.03 16.24
C TRP A 122 -23.05 5.50 15.23
N ALA A 123 -23.56 6.38 14.37
CA ALA A 123 -24.44 6.04 13.27
C ALA A 123 -23.72 6.19 11.92
N VAL A 124 -23.92 5.23 11.02
CA VAL A 124 -23.42 5.32 9.64
C VAL A 124 -24.44 6.10 8.80
N ALA A 125 -23.94 7.05 8.00
CA ALA A 125 -24.69 7.72 6.95
C ALA A 125 -23.85 7.88 5.69
N ALA A 126 -24.51 7.99 4.55
CA ALA A 126 -23.88 8.43 3.31
C ALA A 126 -23.97 9.95 3.22
N VAL A 127 -22.89 10.61 2.78
CA VAL A 127 -22.95 12.03 2.44
C VAL A 127 -23.43 12.13 0.99
N THR A 128 -24.65 12.61 0.78
CA THR A 128 -25.27 12.69 -0.56
C THR A 128 -24.96 13.99 -1.28
N ARG A 129 -24.58 15.04 -0.54
CA ARG A 129 -24.18 16.32 -1.11
C ARG A 129 -23.15 17.00 -0.23
N VAL A 130 -22.16 17.63 -0.85
CA VAL A 130 -21.15 18.47 -0.19
C VAL A 130 -21.08 19.80 -0.92
N THR A 131 -21.23 20.90 -0.20
CA THR A 131 -21.03 22.26 -0.72
C THR A 131 -20.08 23.01 0.20
N ARG A 132 -19.11 23.74 -0.36
CA ARG A 132 -18.30 24.68 0.44
C ARG A 132 -19.22 25.75 1.02
N ALA A 133 -19.05 26.06 2.29
CA ALA A 133 -19.85 27.05 2.98
C ALA A 133 -18.96 27.88 3.92
N PRO A 134 -18.09 28.75 3.37
CA PRO A 134 -17.18 29.57 4.18
C PRO A 134 -17.93 30.32 5.28
N GLY A 135 -17.46 30.23 6.52
CA GLY A 135 -18.07 30.91 7.68
C GLY A 135 -19.24 30.17 8.31
N ALA A 136 -19.64 29.00 7.82
CA ALA A 136 -20.70 28.19 8.45
C ALA A 136 -20.33 27.69 9.86
N CYS A 137 -19.04 27.52 10.12
CA CYS A 137 -18.48 27.18 11.43
C CYS A 137 -17.42 28.18 11.91
N GLY A 138 -17.04 29.14 11.06
CA GLY A 138 -16.01 30.13 11.38
C GLY A 138 -14.58 29.59 11.23
N ALA A 139 -14.37 28.51 10.48
CA ALA A 139 -13.07 27.86 10.33
C ALA A 139 -12.67 27.65 8.86
N ALA A 140 -11.39 27.36 8.66
CA ALA A 140 -10.92 26.89 7.35
C ALA A 140 -11.48 25.49 7.09
N GLY A 141 -12.09 25.29 5.90
CA GLY A 141 -12.68 23.99 5.53
C GLY A 141 -14.17 23.84 5.83
N ASP A 142 -14.87 24.95 6.10
CA ASP A 142 -16.31 24.95 6.34
C ASP A 142 -17.10 24.43 5.12
N GLN A 143 -17.99 23.48 5.38
CA GLN A 143 -18.82 22.79 4.41
C GLN A 143 -20.24 22.63 4.93
N ARG A 144 -21.19 22.49 4.01
CA ARG A 144 -22.50 21.92 4.29
C ARG A 144 -22.56 20.53 3.68
N TRP A 145 -22.93 19.57 4.50
CA TRP A 145 -23.17 18.19 4.12
C TRP A 145 -24.65 17.90 4.17
N ARG A 146 -25.16 17.16 3.19
CA ARG A 146 -26.46 16.50 3.30
C ARG A 146 -26.23 15.02 3.50
N LEU A 147 -26.87 14.45 4.51
CA LEU A 147 -26.87 13.02 4.75
C LEU A 147 -28.07 12.34 4.08
N ASP A 148 -27.96 11.04 3.84
CA ASP A 148 -29.05 10.19 3.35
C ASP A 148 -30.16 9.97 4.41
N ARG A 149 -29.86 10.26 5.67
CA ARG A 149 -30.79 10.15 6.80
C ARG A 149 -30.55 11.24 7.84
N VAL A 150 -31.57 11.53 8.65
CA VAL A 150 -31.45 12.41 9.81
C VAL A 150 -30.72 11.68 10.93
N ILE A 151 -29.77 12.37 11.57
CA ILE A 151 -29.08 11.93 12.79
C ILE A 151 -29.25 13.06 13.82
N ALA A 152 -30.03 12.78 14.86
CA ALA A 152 -30.35 13.77 15.88
C ALA A 152 -29.09 14.18 16.66
N HIS A 153 -28.94 15.48 16.89
CA HIS A 153 -27.84 16.03 17.70
C HIS A 153 -26.44 15.57 17.25
N ALA A 154 -26.23 15.49 15.93
CA ALA A 154 -24.94 15.17 15.35
C ALA A 154 -23.85 16.15 15.84
N SER A 155 -22.74 15.63 16.35
CA SER A 155 -21.65 16.43 16.94
C SER A 155 -20.32 16.28 16.20
N VAL A 156 -19.96 15.05 15.81
CA VAL A 156 -18.70 14.73 15.14
C VAL A 156 -18.92 13.74 14.01
N GLY A 157 -18.35 14.01 12.85
CA GLY A 157 -18.28 13.10 11.71
C GLY A 157 -16.87 12.54 11.52
N ARG A 158 -16.75 11.25 11.22
CA ARG A 158 -15.52 10.60 10.72
C ARG A 158 -15.78 10.11 9.31
N VAL A 159 -15.01 10.59 8.34
CA VAL A 159 -15.17 10.26 6.93
C VAL A 159 -14.31 9.05 6.58
N PHE A 160 -14.92 8.09 5.90
CA PHE A 160 -14.28 6.86 5.45
C PHE A 160 -14.54 6.63 3.97
N GLU A 161 -13.48 6.35 3.21
CA GLU A 161 -13.57 5.87 1.83
C GLU A 161 -13.71 4.36 1.82
N ARG A 162 -14.68 3.82 1.06
CA ARG A 162 -14.76 2.38 0.82
C ARG A 162 -13.83 1.96 -0.30
N GLY A 163 -12.95 1.00 -0.03
CA GLY A 163 -12.02 0.48 -1.02
C GLY A 163 -11.58 -0.95 -0.74
N ALA A 164 -10.78 -1.47 -1.66
CA ALA A 164 -10.11 -2.75 -1.46
C ALA A 164 -8.68 -2.69 -2.01
N TYR A 165 -7.73 -3.21 -1.24
CA TYR A 165 -6.42 -3.57 -1.76
C TYR A 165 -6.46 -5.00 -2.28
N THR A 166 -5.83 -5.25 -3.42
CA THR A 166 -5.71 -6.57 -4.01
C THR A 166 -4.29 -6.80 -4.48
N LEU A 167 -3.75 -7.98 -4.21
CA LEU A 167 -2.47 -8.46 -4.72
C LEU A 167 -2.77 -9.20 -6.03
N ALA A 168 -2.72 -8.50 -7.16
CA ALA A 168 -3.09 -9.07 -8.46
C ALA A 168 -2.18 -8.58 -9.58
N ALA A 169 -1.89 -9.48 -10.54
CA ALA A 169 -0.98 -9.22 -11.65
C ALA A 169 0.37 -8.67 -11.15
N SER A 170 0.93 -9.36 -10.14
CA SER A 170 2.23 -9.06 -9.54
C SER A 170 2.37 -7.71 -8.84
N SER A 171 1.29 -6.97 -8.57
CA SER A 171 1.35 -5.70 -7.83
C SER A 171 0.25 -5.55 -6.80
N LEU A 172 0.51 -4.70 -5.80
CA LEU A 172 -0.55 -4.18 -4.94
C LEU A 172 -1.35 -3.18 -5.76
N ARG A 173 -2.66 -3.38 -5.80
CA ARG A 173 -3.60 -2.54 -6.51
C ARG A 173 -4.65 -2.02 -5.54
N TYR A 174 -5.09 -0.80 -5.76
CA TYR A 174 -6.23 -0.24 -5.04
C TYR A 174 -7.43 -0.13 -5.98
N ARG A 175 -8.58 -0.63 -5.52
CA ARG A 175 -9.87 -0.44 -6.17
C ARG A 175 -10.69 0.55 -5.36
N ARG A 176 -11.14 1.60 -6.05
CA ARG A 176 -12.07 2.61 -5.51
C ARG A 176 -13.49 2.27 -5.94
N GLY A 177 -14.37 1.96 -4.98
CA GLY A 177 -15.78 1.62 -5.28
C GLY A 177 -15.91 0.60 -6.43
N LEU A 178 -16.65 0.96 -7.47
CA LEU A 178 -16.82 0.14 -8.68
C LEU A 178 -15.77 0.36 -9.78
N GLY A 179 -14.89 1.36 -9.64
CA GLY A 179 -13.91 1.76 -10.66
C GLY A 179 -12.79 0.74 -10.93
N GLY A 180 -11.95 1.06 -11.91
CA GLY A 180 -10.80 0.26 -12.31
C GLY A 180 -9.71 0.15 -11.23
N ARG A 181 -8.81 -0.83 -11.38
CA ARG A 181 -7.73 -1.14 -10.42
C ARG A 181 -6.45 -0.40 -10.81
N GLN A 182 -5.98 0.53 -9.99
CA GLN A 182 -4.70 1.21 -10.20
C GLN A 182 -3.57 0.50 -9.45
N PRO A 183 -2.44 0.18 -10.09
CA PRO A 183 -1.27 -0.34 -9.39
C PRO A 183 -0.66 0.74 -8.50
N LEU A 184 -0.38 0.37 -7.25
CA LEU A 184 0.31 1.20 -6.26
C LEU A 184 1.78 0.81 -6.09
N THR A 185 2.14 -0.42 -6.45
CA THR A 185 3.52 -0.91 -6.46
C THR A 185 3.90 -1.43 -7.84
N TYR A 186 5.19 -1.58 -8.07
CA TYR A 186 5.73 -2.25 -9.25
C TYR A 186 5.29 -3.73 -9.32
N ALA A 187 5.24 -4.27 -10.55
CA ALA A 187 4.80 -5.63 -10.84
C ALA A 187 5.91 -6.67 -10.56
N ARG A 188 6.17 -6.97 -9.28
CA ARG A 188 7.25 -7.87 -8.82
C ARG A 188 6.80 -8.99 -7.87
N LEU A 189 5.54 -8.98 -7.45
CA LEU A 189 4.98 -10.00 -6.56
C LEU A 189 4.76 -11.30 -7.35
N ASP A 190 5.13 -12.43 -6.75
CA ASP A 190 4.68 -13.73 -7.24
C ASP A 190 3.25 -13.97 -6.77
N SER A 191 2.31 -13.99 -7.71
CA SER A 191 0.89 -14.24 -7.43
C SER A 191 0.61 -15.62 -6.86
N ALA A 192 1.48 -16.61 -7.08
CA ALA A 192 1.21 -17.99 -6.66
C ALA A 192 1.45 -18.26 -5.17
N GLY A 193 2.03 -17.30 -4.42
CA GLY A 193 2.26 -17.44 -2.98
C GLY A 193 2.06 -16.16 -2.17
N THR A 194 1.83 -15.02 -2.82
CA THR A 194 1.57 -13.75 -2.16
C THR A 194 0.11 -13.64 -1.73
N GLY A 195 -0.12 -13.24 -0.48
CA GLY A 195 -1.46 -13.09 0.04
C GLY A 195 -1.56 -12.35 1.37
N PHE A 196 -2.78 -11.97 1.69
CA PHE A 196 -3.20 -11.51 3.00
C PHE A 196 -3.77 -12.66 3.82
N ARG A 197 -3.45 -12.68 5.10
CA ARG A 197 -3.97 -13.64 6.07
C ARG A 197 -4.41 -12.91 7.33
N PRO A 198 -5.48 -13.32 8.00
CA PRO A 198 -5.73 -12.86 9.36
C PRO A 198 -4.54 -13.22 10.26
N ALA A 199 -4.09 -12.29 11.09
CA ALA A 199 -3.06 -12.53 12.10
C ALA A 199 -3.62 -12.25 13.49
N GLY A 200 -4.02 -13.32 14.19
CA GLY A 200 -4.57 -13.24 15.55
C GLY A 200 -5.85 -12.40 15.67
N THR A 201 -6.16 -11.96 16.89
CA THR A 201 -7.30 -11.09 17.18
C THR A 201 -7.03 -9.67 16.69
N GLY A 202 -7.36 -9.44 15.43
CA GLY A 202 -7.43 -8.11 14.85
C GLY A 202 -6.21 -7.66 14.07
N GLY A 203 -5.21 -8.50 13.83
CA GLY A 203 -4.11 -8.19 12.89
C GLY A 203 -4.34 -8.73 11.48
N VAL A 204 -3.56 -8.23 10.52
CA VAL A 204 -3.42 -8.82 9.17
C VAL A 204 -1.97 -9.20 8.98
N GLY A 205 -1.72 -10.48 8.77
CA GLY A 205 -0.47 -10.98 8.22
C GLY A 205 -0.43 -10.70 6.72
N VAL A 206 0.59 -10.01 6.25
CA VAL A 206 0.91 -9.93 4.83
C VAL A 206 2.03 -10.94 4.58
N GLU A 207 1.76 -11.96 3.78
CA GLU A 207 2.82 -12.79 3.23
C GLU A 207 3.05 -12.37 1.78
N LEU A 208 4.23 -11.85 1.50
CA LEU A 208 4.64 -11.58 0.13
C LEU A 208 5.62 -12.67 -0.29
N VAL A 209 5.28 -13.38 -1.36
CA VAL A 209 6.22 -14.24 -2.06
C VAL A 209 6.70 -13.45 -3.26
N LEU A 210 7.98 -13.15 -3.29
CA LEU A 210 8.57 -12.32 -4.32
C LEU A 210 9.07 -13.22 -5.44
N ALA A 211 8.85 -12.81 -6.70
CA ALA A 211 9.35 -13.54 -7.85
C ALA A 211 10.89 -13.49 -7.83
N GLY A 212 11.50 -14.60 -7.43
CA GLY A 212 12.94 -14.71 -7.27
C GLY A 212 13.70 -14.82 -8.60
N VAL A 213 15.03 -14.70 -8.51
CA VAL A 213 15.94 -15.01 -9.62
C VAL A 213 16.19 -16.50 -9.62
N ARG A 214 15.74 -17.20 -10.67
CA ARG A 214 15.93 -18.65 -10.86
C ARG A 214 15.53 -19.47 -9.63
N GLY A 215 14.23 -19.61 -9.41
CA GLY A 215 13.67 -20.67 -8.53
C GLY A 215 13.81 -20.44 -7.02
N SER A 216 14.59 -19.48 -6.55
CA SER A 216 14.62 -19.08 -5.14
C SER A 216 13.58 -17.99 -4.88
N ALA A 217 12.30 -18.38 -4.80
CA ALA A 217 11.26 -17.47 -4.29
C ALA A 217 11.60 -17.10 -2.84
N GLY A 218 12.02 -15.85 -2.62
CA GLY A 218 12.22 -15.32 -1.28
C GLY A 218 10.86 -15.09 -0.63
N ARG A 219 10.48 -15.97 0.30
CA ARG A 219 9.26 -15.79 1.10
C ARG A 219 9.56 -14.79 2.22
N GLN A 220 8.85 -13.68 2.24
CA GLN A 220 8.92 -12.70 3.31
C GLN A 220 7.54 -12.49 3.92
N THR A 221 7.45 -12.58 5.25
CA THR A 221 6.20 -12.40 5.98
C THR A 221 6.32 -11.19 6.90
N ARG A 222 5.30 -10.34 6.90
CA ARG A 222 5.21 -9.21 7.82
C ARG A 222 3.80 -9.11 8.39
N THR A 223 3.70 -9.09 9.71
CA THR A 223 2.43 -8.88 10.40
C THR A 223 2.17 -7.40 10.60
N LEU A 224 1.00 -6.95 10.16
CA LEU A 224 0.46 -5.62 10.36
C LEU A 224 -0.56 -5.69 11.49
N TRP A 225 -0.29 -4.94 12.56
CA TRP A 225 -1.20 -4.83 13.69
C TRP A 225 -1.94 -3.49 13.63
N PRO A 226 -3.23 -3.45 13.99
CA PRO A 226 -3.88 -2.20 14.33
C PRO A 226 -3.15 -1.59 15.53
N ARG A 227 -3.25 -0.27 15.71
CA ARG A 227 -2.83 0.29 17.00
C ARG A 227 -3.71 -0.35 18.06
N SER A 228 -3.10 -0.95 19.07
CA SER A 228 -3.81 -1.31 20.30
C SER A 228 -4.54 -0.05 20.78
N PRO A 229 -5.82 -0.15 21.21
CA PRO A 229 -6.46 0.96 21.88
C PRO A 229 -5.54 1.34 23.03
N ARG A 230 -4.97 2.55 22.99
CA ARG A 230 -4.27 3.06 24.17
C ARG A 230 -5.35 3.11 25.27
N PRO A 231 -5.08 2.54 26.45
CA PRO A 231 -5.98 2.66 27.59
C PRO A 231 -6.24 4.14 27.92
#